data_AF-A0A8J2YE20-F1
#
_entry.id   AF-A0A8J2YE20-F1
#
_cell.length_a   1.000
_cell.length_b   1.000
_cell.length_c   1.000
_cell.angle_alpha   90.00
_cell.angle_beta   90.00
_cell.angle_gamma   90.00
#
_symmetry.space_group_name_H-M   'P 1'
#
loop_
_entity.id
_entity.type
_entity.pdbx_description
1 polymer ?
#
loop_
_entity_poly.entity_id
_entity_poly.type
_entity_poly.pdbx_seq_one_letter_code
_entity_poly.pdbx_strand_id
1 'polypeptide(L)' 'MSHQDKQFRLVNLKDRNDVMDKIAKAEQEIQQMVGEPVALIAYVQDKQR' A
#
# COMPACT_ATOMS: atom_id res chain seq x y z
N MET A 1 -20.52 4.61 -20.97
CA MET A 1 -19.13 4.54 -20.46
C MET A 1 -19.15 3.77 -19.16
N SER A 2 -18.91 2.46 -19.21
CA SER A 2 -18.99 1.58 -18.03
C SER A 2 -17.83 1.91 -17.08
N HIS A 3 -18.14 2.58 -15.97
CA HIS A 3 -17.19 2.75 -14.88
C HIS A 3 -16.97 1.37 -14.27
N GLN A 4 -15.85 0.73 -14.61
CA GLN A 4 -15.35 -0.37 -13.81
C GLN A 4 -14.91 0.23 -12.48
N ASP A 5 -15.82 0.27 -11.51
CA ASP A 5 -15.51 0.63 -10.14
C ASP A 5 -14.41 -0.31 -9.65
N LYS A 6 -13.18 0.20 -9.67
CA LYS A 6 -12.03 -0.52 -9.14
C LYS A 6 -12.24 -0.63 -7.64
N GLN A 7 -12.71 -1.79 -7.20
CA GLN A 7 -12.88 -2.07 -5.80
C GLN A 7 -11.50 -2.28 -5.18
N PHE A 8 -11.12 -1.35 -4.32
CA PHE A 8 -9.91 -1.45 -3.51
C PHE A 8 -10.29 -1.95 -2.13
N ARG A 9 -9.53 -2.91 -1.62
CA ARG A 9 -9.70 -3.41 -0.25
C ARG A 9 -8.42 -3.24 0.54
N LEU A 10 -8.58 -2.92 1.82
CA LEU A 10 -7.49 -2.96 2.79
C LEU A 10 -7.03 -4.40 2.92
N VAL A 11 -5.72 -4.60 2.84
CA VAL A 11 -5.12 -5.93 2.97
C VAL A 11 -4.57 -6.10 4.35
N ASN A 12 -4.89 -7.25 4.96
CA ASN A 12 -4.16 -7.68 6.14
C ASN A 12 -2.82 -8.30 5.70
N LEU A 13 -1.73 -7.62 6.03
CA LEU A 13 -0.37 -8.01 5.65
C LEU A 13 0.38 -8.77 6.76
N LYS A 14 -0.32 -9.16 7.84
CA LYS A 14 0.29 -9.77 9.03
C LYS A 14 1.21 -10.97 8.73
N ASP A 15 0.89 -11.76 7.71
CA ASP A 15 1.66 -12.96 7.33
C ASP A 15 2.52 -12.74 6.06
N ARG A 16 2.66 -11.49 5.60
CA ARG A 16 3.38 -11.10 4.37
C ARG A 16 4.58 -10.21 4.70
N ASN A 17 5.52 -10.78 5.46
CA ASN A 17 6.76 -10.09 5.86
C ASN A 17 7.53 -9.52 4.66
N ASP A 18 7.52 -10.22 3.53
CA ASP A 18 8.11 -9.78 2.26
C ASP A 18 7.54 -8.45 1.73
N VAL A 19 6.24 -8.22 1.98
CA VAL A 19 5.55 -6.99 1.59
C VAL A 19 5.75 -5.92 2.64
N MET A 20 5.72 -6.28 3.93
CA MET A 20 5.96 -5.35 5.03
C MET A 20 7.35 -4.71 4.96
N ASP A 21 8.39 -5.49 4.64
CA ASP A 21 9.76 -4.97 4.48
C ASP A 21 9.84 -3.92 3.36
N LYS A 22 9.12 -4.14 2.26
CA LYS A 22 9.07 -3.19 1.14
C LYS A 22 8.32 -1.91 1.51
N ILE A 23 7.23 -2.03 2.27
CA ILE A 23 6.47 -0.87 2.77
C ILE A 23 7.33 -0.06 3.73
N ALA A 24 8.01 -0.70 4.68
CA ALA A 24 8.89 -0.03 5.63
C ALA A 24 10.04 0.70 4.92
N LYS A 25 10.63 0.07 3.90
CA LYS A 25 11.67 0.73 3.08
C LYS A 25 11.14 1.96 2.36
N ALA A 26 9.96 1.86 1.74
CA ALA A 26 9.33 3.00 1.06
C ALA A 26 8.98 4.12 2.04
N GLU A 27 8.49 3.79 3.23
CA GLU A 27 8.20 4.75 4.30
C GLU A 27 9.45 5.53 4.71
N GLN A 28 10.57 4.84 4.90
CA GLN A 28 11.85 5.46 5.22
C GLN A 28 12.35 6.39 4.09
N GLU A 29 12.26 5.96 2.83
CA GLU A 29 12.67 6.77 1.68
C GLU A 29 11.82 8.05 1.59
N ILE A 30 10.51 7.96 1.76
CA ILE A 30 9.62 9.12 1.72
C ILE A 30 9.85 10.04 2.92
N GLN A 31 10.04 9.48 4.12
CA GLN A 31 10.38 10.27 5.30
C GLN A 31 11.68 11.07 5.10
N GLN A 32 12.69 10.50 4.43
CA GLN A 32 13.91 11.23 4.08
C GLN A 32 13.68 12.37 3.08
N MET A 33 12.74 12.20 2.14
CA MET A 33 12.40 13.23 1.16
C MET A 33 11.57 14.37 1.76
N VAL A 34 10.64 14.04 2.66
CA VAL A 34 9.69 15.00 3.26
C VAL A 34 10.30 15.67 4.50
N GLY A 35 11.20 14.97 5.21
CA GLY A 35 11.80 15.44 6.46
C GLY A 35 10.88 15.32 7.68
N GLU A 36 9.72 14.69 7.53
CA GLU A 36 8.70 14.52 8.57
C GLU A 36 8.28 13.05 8.69
N PRO A 37 7.72 12.62 9.85
CA PRO A 37 7.16 11.29 9.99
C PRO A 37 6.03 11.05 8.97
N VAL A 38 6.08 9.89 8.30
CA VAL A 38 5.12 9.48 7.27
C VAL A 38 4.46 8.19 7.72
N ALA A 39 3.23 7.95 7.27
CA ALA A 39 2.54 6.67 7.41
C ALA A 39 1.99 6.23 6.05
N LEU A 40 2.15 4.94 5.72
CA LEU A 40 1.69 4.36 4.45
C LEU A 40 0.48 3.43 4.65
N ILE A 41 -0.50 3.52 3.75
CA ILE A 41 -1.66 2.62 3.69
C ILE A 41 -1.68 1.91 2.34
N ALA A 42 -1.59 0.58 2.35
CA ALA A 42 -1.61 -0.23 1.15
C ALA A 42 -3.03 -0.73 0.81
N TYR A 43 -3.39 -0.62 -0.46
CA TYR A 43 -4.64 -1.15 -1.02
C TYR A 43 -4.32 -2.11 -2.16
N VAL A 44 -5.09 -3.18 -2.29
CA VAL A 44 -5.06 -4.02 -3.49
C VAL A 44 -6.34 -3.81 -4.29
N GLN A 45 -6.16 -3.73 -5.61
CA GLN A 45 -7.27 -3.74 -6.54
C GLN A 45 -7.78 -5.17 -6.66
N ASP A 46 -9.08 -5.37 -6.44
CA ASP A 46 -9.72 -6.63 -6.82
C ASP A 46 -9.66 -6.80 -8.34
N LYS A 47 -9.01 -7.86 -8.78
CA LYS A 47 -9.22 -8.37 -10.14
C LYS A 47 -10.57 -9.07 -10.11
N GLN A 48 -11.61 -8.39 -10.63
CA GLN A 48 -12.87 -9.04 -10.97
C GLN A 48 -12.54 -10.29 -11.79
N ARG A 49 -12.83 -11.47 -11.22
CA ARG A 49 -12.75 -12.76 -11.90
C ARG A 49 -14.02 -12.99 -12.71
#